data_AF-A0A957AGH3-F1
#
_entry.id   AF-A0A957AGH3-F1
#
_cell.length_a   1.000
_cell.length_b   1.000
_cell.length_c   1.000
_cell.angle_alpha   90.00
_cell.angle_beta   90.00
_cell.angle_gamma   90.00
#
_symmetry.space_group_name_H-M   'P 1'
#
loop_
_entity.id
_entity.type
_entity.pdbx_description
1 polymer ?
#
loop_
_entity_poly.entity_id
_entity_poly.type
_entity_poly.pdbx_seq_one_letter_code
_entity_poly.pdbx_strand_id
1 'polypeptide(L)'
;MRVYLSGPMFTLADQEYNLRLAAKVRALGFDVYCPNESEPINNKERPEITARMIYEWDIAELEQCNVVLCQLSEDSGTNWEAGYFDCLCRYVDPQRYWGIIGHASDMRFKSPPHPDKHGVDNQAGNANALVIGGFQQSLGVYLYEDEVLARLVEVAAERGGHSGK
;
A
#
# COMPACT_ATOMS: atom_id res chain seq x y z
N MET A 1 4.86 1.68 -15.42
CA MET A 1 3.91 1.55 -14.29
C MET A 1 4.50 2.33 -13.12
N ARG A 2 3.72 3.21 -12.50
CA ARG A 2 4.09 3.94 -11.28
C ARG A 2 3.40 3.33 -10.07
N VAL A 3 4.16 3.10 -9.00
CA VAL A 3 3.72 2.44 -7.77
C VAL A 3 3.82 3.43 -6.62
N TYR A 4 2.75 3.56 -5.85
CA TYR A 4 2.75 4.30 -4.59
C TYR A 4 2.97 3.32 -3.43
N LEU A 5 3.95 3.59 -2.57
CA LEU A 5 4.14 2.82 -1.34
C LEU A 5 3.35 3.47 -0.20
N SER A 6 2.32 2.77 0.25
CA SER A 6 1.46 3.18 1.36
C SER A 6 1.78 2.34 2.59
N GLY A 7 2.01 3.00 3.72
CA GLY A 7 2.35 2.35 4.98
C GLY A 7 2.83 3.34 6.04
N PRO A 8 2.91 2.92 7.31
CA PRO A 8 3.48 3.74 8.38
C PRO A 8 4.89 4.20 8.00
N MET A 9 5.27 5.39 8.44
CA MET A 9 6.57 5.99 8.12
C MET A 9 7.23 6.72 9.30
N PHE A 10 6.74 6.47 10.51
CA PHE A 10 6.96 7.32 11.68
C PHE A 10 8.22 6.94 12.46
N THR A 11 8.57 5.65 12.48
CA THR A 11 9.71 5.12 13.21
C THR A 11 10.89 4.80 12.30
N LEU A 12 12.08 4.63 12.85
CA LEU A 12 13.24 4.18 12.08
C LEU A 12 12.98 2.82 11.39
N ALA A 13 12.29 1.90 12.07
CA ALA A 13 11.94 0.60 11.51
C ALA A 13 11.02 0.75 10.28
N ASP A 14 10.04 1.64 10.35
CA ASP A 14 9.15 1.94 9.23
C ASP A 14 9.92 2.52 8.05
N GLN A 15 10.79 3.52 8.31
CA GLN A 15 11.61 4.17 7.30
C GLN A 15 12.55 3.18 6.59
N GLU A 16 13.30 2.38 7.35
CA GLU A 16 14.21 1.37 6.81
C GLU A 16 13.46 0.32 5.99
N TYR A 17 12.29 -0.13 6.47
CA TYR A 17 11.45 -1.06 5.75
C TYR A 17 10.95 -0.47 4.41
N ASN A 18 10.42 0.75 4.43
CA ASN A 18 9.86 1.42 3.25
C ASN A 18 10.93 1.70 2.20
N LEU A 19 12.10 2.22 2.60
CA LEU A 19 13.21 2.51 1.69
C LEU A 19 13.78 1.23 1.06
N ARG A 20 13.89 0.15 1.84
CA ARG A 20 14.29 -1.17 1.33
C ARG A 20 13.28 -1.73 0.34
N LEU A 21 11.98 -1.61 0.63
CA LEU A 21 10.92 -2.05 -0.27
C LEU A 21 10.92 -1.22 -1.57
N ALA A 22 11.07 0.10 -1.48
CA ALA A 22 11.19 0.98 -2.64
C ALA A 22 12.34 0.58 -3.56
N ALA A 23 13.52 0.29 -2.98
CA ALA A 23 14.67 -0.20 -3.74
C ALA A 23 14.37 -1.52 -4.46
N LYS A 24 13.66 -2.46 -3.82
CA LYS A 24 13.26 -3.73 -4.45
C LYS A 24 12.27 -3.52 -5.60
N VAL A 25 11.27 -2.65 -5.42
CA VAL A 25 10.28 -2.35 -6.46
C VAL A 25 10.95 -1.65 -7.66
N ARG A 26 11.90 -0.73 -7.42
CA ARG A 26 12.71 -0.12 -8.49
C ARG A 26 13.60 -1.12 -9.21
N ALA A 27 14.17 -2.10 -8.50
CA ALA A 27 14.97 -3.16 -9.10
C ALA A 27 14.17 -4.06 -10.06
N LEU A 28 12.83 -4.10 -9.93
CA LEU A 28 11.92 -4.74 -10.88
C LEU A 28 11.62 -3.88 -12.13
N GLY A 29 12.15 -2.65 -12.20
CA GLY A 29 11.97 -1.74 -13.34
C GLY A 29 10.75 -0.83 -13.26
N PHE A 30 10.14 -0.69 -12.08
CA PHE A 30 8.98 0.18 -11.86
C PHE A 30 9.38 1.56 -11.35
N ASP A 31 8.57 2.57 -11.69
CA ASP A 31 8.63 3.89 -11.07
C ASP A 31 7.95 3.83 -9.70
N VAL A 32 8.54 4.45 -8.68
CA VAL A 32 8.12 4.29 -7.28
C VAL A 32 8.11 5.63 -6.58
N TYR A 33 6.94 6.00 -6.06
CA TYR A 33 6.82 7.04 -5.05
C TYR A 33 6.86 6.40 -3.65
N CYS A 34 7.81 6.82 -2.83
CA CYS A 34 7.92 6.45 -1.42
C CYS A 34 7.83 7.74 -0.59
N PRO A 35 6.79 7.90 0.27
CA PRO A 35 6.65 9.10 1.08
C PRO A 35 7.91 9.47 1.87
N ASN A 36 8.68 8.48 2.35
CA ASN A 36 9.94 8.69 3.07
C ASN A 36 11.01 9.48 2.30
N GLU A 37 10.93 9.56 0.98
CA GLU A 37 11.88 10.30 0.14
C GLU A 37 11.36 11.69 -0.25
N SER A 38 10.15 12.07 0.20
CA SER A 38 9.48 13.33 -0.16
C SER A 38 9.97 14.53 0.65
N GLU A 39 11.17 15.01 0.33
CA GLU A 39 11.84 16.15 0.98
C GLU A 39 11.02 17.46 1.09
N PRO A 40 10.12 17.84 0.14
CA PRO A 40 9.31 19.07 0.23
C PRO A 40 8.19 19.05 1.28
N ILE A 41 7.82 17.89 1.83
CA ILE A 41 6.76 17.78 2.86
C ILE A 41 7.20 16.99 4.09
N ASN A 42 8.29 16.22 4.00
CA ASN A 42 8.80 15.44 5.12
C ASN A 42 9.96 16.07 5.90
N ASN A 43 10.46 17.24 5.49
CA ASN A 43 11.29 18.04 6.37
C ASN A 43 10.44 18.62 7.52
N LYS A 44 10.51 17.98 8.69
CA LYS A 44 9.76 18.38 9.90
C LYS A 44 10.35 19.60 10.62
N GLU A 45 11.48 20.12 10.15
CA GLU A 45 12.07 21.37 10.66
C GLU A 45 11.48 22.60 9.98
N ARG A 46 10.67 22.42 8.93
CA ARG A 46 10.01 23.49 8.19
C ARG A 46 8.62 23.81 8.77
N PRO A 47 8.46 24.92 9.52
CA PRO A 47 7.22 25.24 10.23
C PRO A 47 6.05 25.61 9.30
N GLU A 48 6.31 25.92 8.04
CA GLU A 48 5.29 26.26 7.04
C GLU A 48 4.55 25.05 6.48
N ILE A 49 5.05 23.83 6.72
CA ILE A 49 4.40 22.60 6.25
C ILE A 49 3.15 22.35 7.09
N THR A 50 1.98 22.45 6.45
CA THR A 50 0.68 22.20 7.09
C THR A 50 0.13 20.83 6.73
N ALA A 51 -0.80 20.31 7.54
CA ALA A 51 -1.51 19.07 7.24
C ALA A 51 -2.26 19.12 5.89
N ARG A 52 -2.78 20.29 5.49
CA ARG A 52 -3.42 20.47 4.17
C ARG A 52 -2.44 20.29 3.03
N MET A 53 -1.22 20.84 3.15
CA MET A 53 -0.19 20.67 2.12
C MET A 53 0.25 19.22 1.99
N ILE A 54 0.38 18.50 3.10
CA ILE A 54 0.67 17.06 3.09
C ILE A 54 -0.44 16.30 2.37
N TYR A 55 -1.71 16.55 2.74
CA TYR A 55 -2.86 15.94 2.07
C TYR A 55 -2.88 16.22 0.56
N GLU A 56 -2.75 17.47 0.14
CA GLU A 56 -2.78 17.86 -1.27
C GLU A 56 -1.66 17.16 -2.07
N TRP A 57 -0.49 17.00 -1.45
CA TRP A 57 0.65 16.35 -2.06
C TRP A 57 0.48 14.83 -2.19
N ASP A 58 0.11 14.15 -1.10
CA ASP A 58 -0.05 12.69 -1.11
C ASP A 58 -1.21 12.28 -2.04
N ILE A 59 -2.29 13.06 -2.09
CA ILE A 59 -3.38 12.84 -3.06
C ILE A 59 -2.90 13.03 -4.50
N ALA A 60 -2.12 14.08 -4.79
CA ALA A 60 -1.59 14.31 -6.14
C ALA A 60 -0.66 13.18 -6.60
N GLU A 61 0.05 12.54 -5.67
CA GLU A 61 0.93 11.40 -5.92
C GLU A 61 0.14 10.10 -6.13
N LEU A 62 -0.91 9.87 -5.33
CA LEU A 62 -1.86 8.78 -5.52
C LEU A 62 -2.56 8.85 -6.89
N GLU A 63 -3.02 10.03 -7.30
CA GLU A 63 -3.66 10.23 -8.61
C GLU A 63 -2.71 10.03 -9.81
N GLN A 64 -1.39 10.02 -9.57
CA GLN A 64 -0.38 9.76 -10.60
C GLN A 64 0.06 8.28 -10.69
N CYS A 65 -0.28 7.45 -9.71
CA CYS A 65 0.14 6.05 -9.70
C CYS A 65 -0.88 5.13 -10.39
N ASN A 66 -0.41 3.96 -10.83
CA ASN A 66 -1.26 2.91 -11.37
C ASN A 66 -1.67 1.90 -10.30
N VAL A 67 -0.78 1.63 -9.34
CA VAL A 67 -0.95 0.62 -8.29
C VAL A 67 -0.49 1.20 -6.97
N VAL A 68 -1.24 0.92 -5.90
CA VAL A 68 -0.78 1.12 -4.52
C VAL A 68 -0.30 -0.21 -3.96
N LEU A 69 0.94 -0.24 -3.46
CA LEU A 69 1.42 -1.31 -2.60
C LEU A 69 1.21 -0.84 -1.16
N CYS A 70 0.22 -1.42 -0.48
CA CYS A 70 -0.28 -0.95 0.81
C CYS A 70 0.07 -1.93 1.94
N GLN A 71 0.70 -1.46 3.00
CA GLN A 71 0.88 -2.24 4.21
C GLN A 71 -0.44 -2.33 4.98
N LEU A 72 -0.88 -3.54 5.32
CA LEU A 72 -2.01 -3.71 6.23
C LEU A 72 -1.58 -3.24 7.62
N SER A 73 -2.08 -2.09 8.03
CA SER A 73 -1.71 -1.44 9.29
C SER A 73 -2.87 -0.67 9.91
N GLU A 74 -2.74 -0.34 11.19
CA GLU A 74 -3.68 0.52 11.91
C GLU A 74 -3.39 2.02 11.71
N ASP A 75 -2.44 2.37 10.84
CA ASP A 75 -2.16 3.76 10.50
C ASP A 75 -3.35 4.37 9.75
N SER A 76 -3.88 5.47 10.28
CA SER A 76 -5.04 6.13 9.70
C SER A 76 -4.71 6.79 8.34
N GLY A 77 -3.47 7.22 8.14
CA GLY A 77 -2.99 7.75 6.85
C GLY A 77 -3.04 6.67 5.77
N THR A 78 -2.36 5.55 6.01
CA THR A 78 -2.35 4.36 5.15
C THR A 78 -3.77 3.89 4.80
N ASN A 79 -4.67 3.84 5.77
CA ASN A 79 -6.07 3.45 5.54
C ASN A 79 -6.86 4.48 4.74
N TRP A 80 -6.58 5.78 4.91
CA TRP A 80 -7.16 6.84 4.08
C TRP A 80 -6.72 6.73 2.62
N GLU A 81 -5.42 6.53 2.39
CA GLU A 81 -4.83 6.35 1.06
C GLU A 81 -5.44 5.14 0.35
N ALA A 82 -5.57 4.01 1.05
CA ALA A 82 -6.20 2.79 0.52
C ALA A 82 -7.66 3.03 0.11
N GLY A 83 -8.47 3.64 0.98
CA GLY A 83 -9.88 3.91 0.69
C GLY A 83 -10.05 4.91 -0.47
N TYR A 84 -9.21 5.93 -0.52
CA TYR A 84 -9.21 6.90 -1.62
C TYR A 84 -8.84 6.23 -2.95
N PHE A 85 -7.78 5.41 -2.97
CA PHE A 85 -7.36 4.74 -4.20
C PHE A 85 -8.35 3.66 -4.67
N ASP A 86 -9.03 2.96 -3.75
CA ASP A 86 -10.12 2.05 -4.13
C ASP A 86 -11.24 2.80 -4.86
N CYS A 87 -11.60 4.00 -4.40
CA CYS A 87 -12.57 4.84 -5.09
C CYS A 87 -12.12 5.21 -6.51
N LEU A 88 -10.84 5.57 -6.68
CA LEU A 88 -10.25 5.85 -8.00
C LEU A 88 -10.36 4.63 -8.92
N CYS A 89 -10.02 3.45 -8.41
CA CYS A 89 -10.04 2.18 -9.16
C CYS A 89 -11.44 1.77 -9.59
N ARG A 90 -12.45 1.97 -8.74
CA ARG A 90 -13.81 1.43 -8.97
C ARG A 90 -14.74 2.41 -9.68
N TYR A 91 -14.61 3.69 -9.38
CA TYR A 91 -15.64 4.68 -9.71
C TYR A 91 -15.14 5.85 -10.57
N VAL A 92 -13.82 6.03 -10.71
CA VAL A 92 -13.26 7.16 -11.48
C VAL A 92 -12.70 6.68 -12.81
N ASP A 93 -11.64 5.87 -12.81
CA ASP A 93 -11.01 5.38 -14.05
C ASP A 93 -10.30 4.02 -13.84
N PRO A 94 -11.00 2.89 -13.99
CA PRO A 94 -10.44 1.55 -13.81
C PRO A 94 -9.37 1.16 -14.85
N GLN A 95 -9.22 1.93 -15.94
CA GLN A 95 -8.17 1.71 -16.94
C GLN A 95 -6.85 2.36 -16.51
N ARG A 96 -6.92 3.50 -15.82
CA ARG A 96 -5.78 4.21 -15.26
C ARG A 96 -5.32 3.67 -13.92
N TYR A 97 -6.26 3.41 -13.01
CA TYR A 97 -6.03 2.96 -11.64
C TYR A 97 -6.32 1.48 -11.54
N TRP A 98 -5.28 0.67 -11.34
CA TRP A 98 -5.35 -0.77 -11.53
C TRP A 98 -5.72 -1.54 -10.27
N GLY A 99 -5.39 -1.00 -9.09
CA GLY A 99 -5.79 -1.55 -7.80
C GLY A 99 -4.71 -1.48 -6.73
N ILE A 100 -4.99 -2.17 -5.62
CA ILE A 100 -4.21 -2.17 -4.40
C ILE A 100 -3.70 -3.59 -4.12
N ILE A 101 -2.40 -3.73 -3.91
CA ILE A 101 -1.76 -4.96 -3.44
C ILE A 101 -1.44 -4.77 -1.95
N GLY A 102 -2.16 -5.49 -1.09
CA GLY A 102 -1.97 -5.47 0.34
C GLY A 102 -0.82 -6.34 0.81
N HIS A 103 -0.05 -5.89 1.81
CA HIS A 103 0.97 -6.68 2.50
C HIS A 103 0.67 -6.77 4.00
N ALA A 104 0.31 -7.95 4.48
CA ALA A 104 0.02 -8.26 5.87
C ALA A 104 1.20 -8.98 6.51
N SER A 105 2.23 -8.21 6.87
CA SER A 105 3.52 -8.73 7.36
C SER A 105 3.49 -9.25 8.81
N ASP A 106 2.42 -8.98 9.56
CA ASP A 106 2.26 -9.52 10.91
C ASP A 106 2.22 -11.05 10.87
N MET A 107 3.23 -11.67 11.48
CA MET A 107 3.39 -13.12 11.48
C MET A 107 2.20 -13.86 12.11
N ARG A 108 1.38 -13.20 12.94
CA ARG A 108 0.19 -13.79 13.56
C ARG A 108 -0.89 -14.14 12.54
N PHE A 109 -0.92 -13.50 11.36
CA PHE A 109 -1.84 -13.89 10.28
C PHE A 109 -1.55 -15.29 9.71
N LYS A 110 -0.38 -15.87 10.00
CA LYS A 110 -0.04 -17.25 9.64
C LYS A 110 -0.67 -18.28 10.56
N SER A 111 -1.12 -17.86 11.74
CA SER A 111 -1.69 -18.78 12.73
C SER A 111 -3.14 -19.08 12.35
N PRO A 112 -3.53 -20.36 12.16
CA PRO A 112 -4.92 -20.70 11.96
C PRO A 112 -5.73 -20.32 13.20
N PRO A 113 -6.88 -19.64 13.06
CA PRO A 113 -7.70 -19.28 14.20
C PRO A 113 -8.27 -20.53 14.88
N HIS A 114 -8.23 -20.56 16.21
CA HIS A 114 -8.88 -21.62 16.97
C HIS A 114 -10.41 -21.41 16.94
N PRO A 115 -11.23 -22.42 16.60
CA PRO A 115 -12.68 -22.24 16.41
C PRO A 115 -13.41 -21.82 17.68
N ASP A 116 -12.97 -22.30 18.84
CA ASP A 116 -13.63 -22.04 20.13
C ASP A 116 -12.99 -20.89 20.95
N LYS A 117 -12.01 -20.16 20.40
CA LYS A 117 -11.36 -19.04 21.10
C LYS A 117 -11.61 -17.72 20.39
N HIS A 118 -11.66 -16.64 21.16
CA HIS A 118 -11.93 -15.29 20.66
C HIS A 118 -11.07 -14.24 21.37
N GLY A 119 -11.01 -13.03 20.80
CA GLY A 119 -10.30 -11.90 21.39
C GLY A 119 -8.83 -12.24 21.66
N VAL A 120 -8.34 -11.88 22.85
CA VAL A 120 -6.94 -12.11 23.25
C VAL A 120 -6.57 -13.58 23.45
N ASP A 121 -7.56 -14.48 23.59
CA ASP A 121 -7.32 -15.92 23.75
C ASP A 121 -7.10 -16.63 22.42
N ASN A 122 -7.40 -15.96 21.29
CA ASN A 122 -7.10 -16.45 19.95
C ASN A 122 -5.81 -15.80 19.44
N GLN A 123 -4.80 -16.61 19.14
CA GLN A 123 -3.48 -16.12 18.73
C GLN A 123 -3.41 -15.69 17.25
N ALA A 124 -4.46 -15.99 16.46
CA ALA A 124 -4.54 -15.56 15.08
C ALA A 124 -4.60 -14.02 14.99
N GLY A 125 -3.85 -13.47 14.03
CA GLY A 125 -3.85 -12.05 13.76
C GLY A 125 -5.26 -11.54 13.40
N ASN A 126 -5.58 -10.32 13.84
CA ASN A 126 -6.80 -9.62 13.46
C ASN A 126 -6.41 -8.25 12.90
N ALA A 127 -7.12 -7.80 11.87
CA ALA A 127 -7.08 -6.45 11.35
C ALA A 127 -8.47 -6.06 10.88
N ASN A 128 -8.68 -4.77 10.64
CA ASN A 128 -9.96 -4.24 10.21
C ASN A 128 -10.50 -4.97 8.96
N ALA A 129 -11.65 -5.64 9.12
CA ALA A 129 -12.25 -6.46 8.06
C ALA A 129 -12.68 -5.66 6.83
N LEU A 130 -13.00 -4.36 6.97
CA LEU A 130 -13.30 -3.49 5.84
C LEU A 130 -12.06 -3.31 4.95
N VAL A 131 -10.89 -3.12 5.56
CA VAL A 131 -9.61 -2.94 4.86
C VAL A 131 -9.21 -4.24 4.16
N ILE A 132 -9.28 -5.38 4.88
CA ILE A 132 -9.02 -6.70 4.30
C ILE A 132 -9.95 -6.96 3.10
N GLY A 133 -11.25 -6.71 3.27
CA GLY A 133 -12.24 -6.90 2.20
C GLY A 133 -11.96 -6.01 0.99
N GLY A 134 -11.54 -4.76 1.20
CA GLY A 134 -11.12 -3.84 0.14
C GLY A 134 -9.93 -4.39 -0.66
N PHE A 135 -8.88 -4.86 0.02
CA PHE A 135 -7.72 -5.46 -0.65
C PHE A 135 -8.10 -6.74 -1.42
N GLN A 136 -8.93 -7.61 -0.84
CA GLN A 136 -9.42 -8.83 -1.49
C GLN A 136 -10.26 -8.56 -2.74
N GLN A 137 -11.04 -7.48 -2.75
CA GLN A 137 -11.80 -7.04 -3.92
C GLN A 137 -10.94 -6.33 -4.98
N SER A 138 -9.72 -5.94 -4.61
CA SER A 138 -8.76 -5.24 -5.47
C SER A 138 -7.75 -6.23 -6.08
N LEU A 139 -6.45 -6.10 -5.79
CA LEU A 139 -5.40 -7.00 -6.33
C LEU A 139 -4.92 -8.06 -5.32
N GLY A 140 -5.55 -8.15 -4.15
CA GLY A 140 -5.27 -9.14 -3.12
C GLY A 140 -4.52 -8.58 -1.91
N VAL A 141 -4.38 -9.42 -0.88
CA VAL A 141 -3.56 -9.18 0.32
C VAL A 141 -2.72 -10.41 0.60
N TYR A 142 -1.42 -10.20 0.81
CA TYR A 142 -0.41 -11.26 0.85
C TYR A 142 0.38 -11.22 2.15
N LEU A 143 0.87 -12.38 2.61
CA LEU A 143 1.57 -12.50 3.89
C LEU A 143 3.09 -12.35 3.75
N TYR A 144 3.60 -12.57 2.54
CA TYR A 144 5.03 -12.54 2.26
C TYR A 144 5.36 -11.49 1.20
N GLU A 145 6.51 -10.84 1.38
CA GLU A 145 6.94 -9.75 0.50
C GLU A 145 7.19 -10.22 -0.94
N ASP A 146 7.71 -11.44 -1.13
CA ASP A 146 7.93 -12.03 -2.45
C ASP A 146 6.62 -12.25 -3.21
N GLU A 147 5.54 -12.63 -2.53
CA GLU A 147 4.20 -12.72 -3.12
C GLU A 147 3.69 -11.35 -3.59
N VAL A 148 3.90 -10.30 -2.77
CA VAL A 148 3.53 -8.91 -3.12
C VAL A 148 4.27 -8.45 -4.38
N LEU A 149 5.59 -8.69 -4.42
CA LEU A 149 6.43 -8.32 -5.55
C LEU A 149 6.11 -9.16 -6.81
N ALA A 150 5.83 -10.45 -6.65
CA ALA A 150 5.39 -11.30 -7.75
C ALA A 150 4.05 -10.81 -8.31
N ARG A 151 3.07 -10.50 -7.45
CA ARG A 151 1.77 -9.98 -7.90
C ARG A 151 1.92 -8.66 -8.64
N LEU A 152 2.81 -7.78 -8.20
CA LEU A 152 3.09 -6.52 -8.88
C LEU A 152 3.59 -6.74 -10.32
N VAL A 153 4.47 -7.73 -10.53
CA VAL A 153 4.96 -8.11 -11.87
C VAL A 153 3.85 -8.70 -12.73
N GLU A 154 3.01 -9.58 -12.16
CA GLU A 154 1.86 -10.16 -12.86
C GLU A 154 0.89 -9.08 -13.35
N VAL A 155 0.51 -8.15 -12.47
CA VAL A 155 -0.40 -7.04 -12.80
C VAL A 155 0.19 -6.18 -13.92
N ALA A 156 1.49 -5.88 -13.87
CA ALA A 156 2.16 -5.14 -14.93
C ALA A 156 2.12 -5.88 -16.28
N ALA A 157 2.27 -7.20 -16.28
CA ALA A 157 2.16 -8.02 -17.49
C ALA A 157 0.72 -8.06 -18.03
N GLU A 158 -0.27 -8.25 -17.15
CA GLU A 158 -1.70 -8.26 -17.47
C GLU A 158 -2.14 -6.94 -18.13
N ARG A 159 -1.76 -5.79 -17.54
CA ARG A 159 -2.19 -4.45 -17.97
C ARG A 159 -1.30 -3.86 -19.06
N GLY A 160 0.01 -4.11 -19.04
CA GLY A 160 0.95 -3.64 -20.05
C GLY A 160 0.83 -4.37 -21.39
N GLY A 161 0.38 -5.63 -21.39
CA GLY A 161 0.09 -6.38 -22.63
C GLY A 161 -1.19 -5.95 -23.34
N HIS A 162 -2.07 -5.18 -22.69
CA HIS A 162 -3.34 -4.71 -23.26
C HIS A 162 -3.23 -3.38 -24.04
N SER A 163 -2.06 -2.74 -24.03
CA SER A 163 -1.82 -1.48 -24.77
C SER A 163 -1.51 -1.68 -26.27
N GLY A 164 -1.66 -2.90 -26.79
CA GLY A 164 -1.34 -3.24 -28.17
C GLY A 164 -2.24 -4.34 -28.75
N LYS A 165 -3.54 -4.05 -28.90
CA LYS A 165 -4.43 -4.67 -29.89
C LYS A 165 -5.49 -3.66 -30.34
#